data_AF-A0A4R2T6M3-F1
#
_entry.id   AF-A0A4R2T6M3-F1
#
_cell.length_a   1.000
_cell.length_b   1.000
_cell.length_c   1.000
_cell.angle_alpha   90.00
_cell.angle_beta   90.00
_cell.angle_gamma   90.00
#
_symmetry.space_group_name_H-M   'P 1'
#
loop_
_entity.id
_entity.type
_entity.pdbx_description
1 polymer ?
#
loop_
_entity_poly.entity_id
_entity_poly.type
_entity_poly.pdbx_seq_one_letter_code
_entity_poly.pdbx_strand_id
1 'polypeptide(L)'
;MAETKLNKKEQRLMRRWFRKTGENTIELKEKRWGGIKIILGIILLIGIYYNFIDPRYKDDTWRYIKITYQPDKWAEEQFEEEVSETDPNLTRWGETKEEFISERKEFRLERGGGYLVYLYFYWCLYSFYSLLPLAHQTPCTI
;
A
#
# COMPACT_ATOMS: atom_id res chain seq x y z
N MET A 1 -2.12 33.79 45.31
CA MET A 1 -1.98 32.64 44.39
C MET A 1 -3.31 31.92 44.38
N ALA A 2 -4.09 32.01 43.31
CA ALA A 2 -5.42 31.41 43.25
C ALA A 2 -5.29 29.90 42.98
N GLU A 3 -5.62 29.07 43.97
CA GLU A 3 -5.84 27.65 43.74
C GLU A 3 -7.11 27.47 42.91
N THR A 4 -6.96 27.30 41.60
CA THR A 4 -8.06 26.89 40.72
C THR A 4 -8.39 25.42 41.00
N LYS A 5 -9.29 25.20 41.96
CA LYS A 5 -9.78 23.87 42.34
C LYS A 5 -10.47 23.21 41.15
N LEU A 6 -9.77 22.29 40.49
CA LEU A 6 -10.25 21.57 39.31
C LEU A 6 -11.60 20.87 39.60
N ASN A 7 -12.58 21.00 38.71
CA ASN A 7 -13.91 20.41 38.90
C ASN A 7 -13.83 18.87 38.91
N LYS A 8 -14.69 18.18 39.69
CA LYS A 8 -14.72 16.70 39.76
C LYS A 8 -14.85 16.04 38.38
N LYS A 9 -15.54 16.69 37.42
CA LYS A 9 -15.66 16.22 36.03
C LYS A 9 -14.32 16.27 35.29
N GLU A 10 -13.58 17.36 35.44
CA GLU A 10 -12.27 17.56 34.82
C GLU A 10 -11.23 16.59 35.42
N GLN A 11 -11.27 16.36 36.73
CA GLN A 11 -10.42 15.35 37.39
C GLN A 11 -10.70 13.92 36.90
N ARG A 12 -11.95 13.59 36.53
CA ARG A 12 -12.29 12.29 35.93
C ARG A 12 -11.76 12.18 34.50
N LEU A 13 -11.81 13.25 33.72
CA LEU A 13 -11.24 13.29 32.37
C LEU A 13 -9.72 13.15 32.42
N MET A 14 -9.04 13.89 33.30
CA MET A 14 -7.59 13.82 33.50
C MET A 14 -7.13 12.40 33.84
N ARG A 15 -7.83 11.69 34.76
CA ARG A 15 -7.53 10.30 35.10
C ARG A 15 -7.67 9.30 33.96
N ARG A 16 -8.39 9.64 32.90
CA ARG A 16 -8.59 8.76 31.73
C ARG A 16 -7.38 8.78 30.78
N TRP A 17 -6.74 9.94 30.67
CA TRP A 17 -5.65 10.21 29.73
C TRP A 17 -4.27 10.17 30.38
N PHE A 18 -4.19 10.46 31.68
CA PHE A 18 -2.95 10.57 32.42
C PHE A 18 -2.85 9.51 33.53
N ARG A 19 -1.70 8.86 33.62
CA ARG A 19 -1.32 7.99 34.74
C ARG A 19 -0.27 8.73 35.57
N LYS A 20 -0.47 8.82 36.88
CA LYS A 20 0.56 9.36 37.79
C LYS A 20 1.56 8.24 38.07
N THR A 21 2.83 8.45 37.74
CA THR A 21 3.88 7.43 37.87
C THR A 21 4.89 7.80 38.97
N GLY A 22 4.96 9.08 39.40
CA GLY A 22 5.75 9.54 40.55
C GLY A 22 5.19 10.81 41.21
N GLU A 23 5.89 11.38 42.20
CA GLU A 23 5.42 12.56 42.96
C GLU A 23 5.15 13.76 42.04
N ASN A 24 6.03 14.00 41.05
CA ASN A 24 5.95 15.10 40.08
C ASN A 24 5.92 14.64 38.60
N THR A 25 5.76 13.33 38.35
CA THR A 25 5.78 12.77 36.99
C THR A 25 4.41 12.21 36.60
N ILE A 26 3.87 12.76 35.51
CA ILE A 26 2.62 12.34 34.89
C ILE A 26 2.96 11.76 33.52
N GLU A 27 2.63 10.48 33.30
CA GLU A 27 2.77 9.83 32.01
C GLU A 27 1.44 9.88 31.26
N LEU A 28 1.50 10.25 29.98
CA LEU A 28 0.39 10.04 29.06
C LEU A 28 0.21 8.53 28.87
N LYS A 29 -1.00 8.04 29.16
CA LYS A 29 -1.35 6.63 28.99
C LYS A 29 -1.06 6.24 27.54
N GLU A 30 -0.07 5.36 27.35
CA GLU A 30 0.49 5.02 26.04
C GLU A 30 -0.63 4.64 25.06
N LYS A 31 -0.71 5.38 23.95
CA LYS A 31 -1.72 5.14 22.92
C LYS A 31 -1.34 3.82 22.23
N ARG A 32 -2.20 2.80 22.33
CA ARG A 32 -2.13 1.48 21.66
C ARG A 32 -1.79 1.50 20.15
N TRP A 33 -1.79 2.67 19.54
CA TRP A 33 -1.48 2.94 18.15
C TRP A 33 -0.01 2.69 17.77
N GLY A 34 0.92 2.71 18.72
CA GLY A 34 2.33 2.38 18.45
C GLY A 34 2.53 0.96 17.89
N GLY A 35 1.92 -0.04 18.52
CA GLY A 35 1.98 -1.43 18.04
C GLY A 35 1.32 -1.64 16.67
N ILE A 36 0.18 -0.97 16.43
CA ILE A 36 -0.51 -1.00 15.13
C ILE A 36 0.41 -0.44 14.03
N LYS A 37 1.16 0.63 14.31
CA LYS A 37 2.11 1.21 13.37
C LYS A 37 3.20 0.21 12.98
N ILE A 38 3.77 -0.50 13.95
CA ILE A 38 4.81 -1.51 13.69
C ILE A 38 4.27 -2.62 12.78
N ILE A 39 3.08 -3.16 13.08
CA ILE A 39 2.45 -4.21 12.27
C ILE A 39 2.20 -3.72 10.83
N LEU A 40 1.66 -2.52 10.67
CA LEU A 40 1.44 -1.93 9.34
C LEU A 40 2.75 -1.75 8.56
N GLY A 41 3.82 -1.32 9.24
CA GLY A 41 5.14 -1.22 8.63
C GLY A 41 5.66 -2.57 8.12
N ILE A 42 5.49 -3.63 8.91
CA ILE A 42 5.87 -4.99 8.50
C ILE A 42 5.06 -5.45 7.29
N ILE A 43 3.75 -5.23 7.26
CA ILE A 43 2.89 -5.60 6.12
C ILE A 43 3.34 -4.89 4.84
N LEU A 44 3.62 -3.57 4.92
CA LEU A 44 4.11 -2.80 3.77
C LEU A 44 5.45 -3.33 3.26
N LEU A 45 6.39 -3.64 4.16
CA LEU A 45 7.69 -4.21 3.81
C LEU A 45 7.58 -5.58 3.16
N ILE A 46 6.73 -6.46 3.71
CA ILE A 46 6.44 -7.77 3.14
C ILE A 46 5.90 -7.62 1.71
N GLY A 47 5.00 -6.67 1.49
CA GLY A 47 4.49 -6.33 0.18
C GLY A 47 5.56 -5.98 -0.84
N ILE A 48 6.43 -5.04 -0.47
CA ILE A 48 7.55 -4.59 -1.31
C ILE A 48 8.49 -5.76 -1.60
N TYR A 49 8.80 -6.57 -0.59
CA TYR A 49 9.67 -7.73 -0.73
C TYR A 49 9.12 -8.72 -1.76
N TYR A 50 7.86 -9.13 -1.62
CA TYR A 50 7.30 -10.10 -2.56
C TYR A 50 7.19 -9.51 -3.97
N ASN A 51 6.76 -8.26 -4.13
CA ASN A 51 6.60 -7.67 -5.46
C ASN A 51 7.91 -7.47 -6.22
N PHE A 52 9.00 -7.10 -5.53
CA PHE A 52 10.23 -6.62 -6.21
C PHE A 52 11.47 -7.47 -5.96
N ILE A 53 11.49 -8.28 -4.91
CA ILE A 53 12.67 -9.06 -4.50
C ILE A 53 12.45 -10.55 -4.71
N ASP A 54 11.29 -11.09 -4.32
CA ASP A 54 11.03 -12.53 -4.48
C ASP A 54 10.93 -12.91 -5.97
N PRO A 55 11.82 -13.79 -6.48
CA PRO A 55 11.86 -14.13 -7.90
C PRO A 55 10.56 -14.77 -8.39
N ARG A 56 9.74 -15.36 -7.52
CA ARG A 56 8.47 -15.98 -7.90
C ARG A 56 7.40 -14.98 -8.33
N TYR A 57 7.47 -13.75 -7.82
CA TYR A 57 6.43 -12.73 -8.03
C TYR A 57 6.95 -11.48 -8.75
N LYS A 58 8.28 -11.32 -8.82
CA LYS A 58 8.93 -10.18 -9.47
C LYS A 58 8.51 -10.04 -10.94
N ASP A 59 8.53 -11.14 -11.69
CA ASP A 59 8.25 -11.10 -13.13
C ASP A 59 6.77 -10.80 -13.41
N ASP A 60 5.88 -11.35 -12.58
CA ASP A 60 4.45 -11.02 -12.58
C ASP A 60 4.21 -9.54 -12.28
N THR A 61 4.90 -8.99 -11.28
CA THR A 61 4.79 -7.58 -10.91
C THR A 61 5.21 -6.69 -12.08
N TRP A 62 6.34 -6.98 -12.72
CA TRP A 62 6.80 -6.23 -13.90
C TRP A 62 5.83 -6.33 -15.06
N ARG A 63 5.29 -7.52 -15.32
CA ARG A 63 4.27 -7.75 -16.33
C ARG A 63 3.02 -6.91 -16.06
N TYR A 64 2.52 -6.89 -14.83
CA TYR A 64 1.34 -6.08 -14.49
C TYR A 64 1.62 -4.58 -14.60
N ILE A 65 2.79 -4.10 -14.15
CA ILE A 65 3.22 -2.71 -14.37
C ILE A 65 3.19 -2.39 -15.88
N LYS A 66 3.73 -3.28 -16.72
CA LYS A 66 3.77 -3.07 -18.17
C LYS A 66 2.38 -3.04 -18.79
N ILE A 67 1.49 -3.98 -18.42
CA ILE A 67 0.10 -4.01 -18.86
C ILE A 67 -0.66 -2.75 -18.43
N THR A 68 -0.43 -2.26 -17.21
CA THR A 68 -1.14 -1.08 -16.68
C THR A 68 -0.69 0.22 -17.36
N TYR A 69 0.62 0.43 -17.52
CA TYR A 69 1.15 1.71 -17.99
C TYR A 69 1.50 1.75 -19.49
N GLN A 70 1.74 0.60 -20.09
CA GLN A 70 2.11 0.44 -21.51
C GLN A 70 1.35 -0.73 -22.17
N PRO A 71 0.01 -0.72 -22.11
CA PRO A 71 -0.81 -1.86 -22.55
C PRO A 71 -0.59 -2.23 -24.02
N ASP A 72 -0.45 -1.23 -24.90
CA ASP A 72 -0.31 -1.46 -26.34
C ASP A 72 1.07 -2.04 -26.67
N LYS A 73 2.14 -1.49 -26.09
CA LYS A 73 3.50 -2.05 -26.26
C LYS A 73 3.59 -3.49 -25.77
N TRP A 74 2.98 -3.79 -24.63
CA TRP A 74 2.92 -5.18 -24.14
C TRP A 74 2.15 -6.08 -25.13
N ALA A 75 1.04 -5.60 -25.70
CA ALA A 75 0.27 -6.38 -26.67
C ALA A 75 1.05 -6.63 -27.97
N GLU A 76 1.83 -5.65 -28.42
CA GLU A 76 2.71 -5.79 -29.60
C GLU A 76 3.82 -6.82 -29.36
N GLU A 77 4.49 -6.79 -28.21
CA GLU A 77 5.51 -7.79 -27.88
C GLU A 77 4.93 -9.20 -27.80
N GLN A 78 3.71 -9.34 -27.27
CA GLN A 78 3.01 -10.63 -27.27
C GLN A 78 2.63 -11.09 -28.69
N PHE A 79 2.37 -10.15 -29.60
CA PHE A 79 2.13 -10.49 -31.00
C PHE A 79 3.44 -10.96 -31.65
N GLU A 80 4.55 -10.25 -31.44
CA GLU A 80 5.88 -10.61 -31.96
C GLU A 80 6.32 -12.03 -31.55
N GLU A 81 5.95 -12.48 -30.36
CA GLU A 81 6.18 -13.86 -29.89
C GLU A 81 5.33 -14.91 -30.62
N GLU A 82 4.20 -14.52 -31.22
CA GLU A 82 3.25 -15.40 -31.89
C GLU A 82 3.18 -15.21 -33.41
N VAL A 83 4.08 -14.39 -33.99
CA VAL A 83 4.16 -14.14 -35.43
C VAL A 83 4.38 -15.45 -36.21
N SER A 84 3.70 -15.57 -37.35
CA SER A 84 3.87 -16.69 -38.27
C SER A 84 5.26 -16.67 -38.95
N GLU A 85 5.85 -17.84 -39.17
CA GLU A 85 7.10 -17.97 -39.91
C GLU A 85 6.96 -17.60 -41.40
N THR A 86 5.75 -17.68 -41.95
CA THR A 86 5.46 -17.42 -43.37
C THR A 86 4.98 -16.01 -43.67
N ASP A 87 4.27 -15.36 -42.75
CA ASP A 87 3.74 -13.99 -42.93
C ASP A 87 3.92 -13.17 -41.63
N PRO A 88 4.74 -12.11 -41.64
CA PRO A 88 5.00 -11.29 -40.46
C PRO A 88 3.78 -10.47 -39.97
N ASN A 89 2.72 -10.37 -40.78
CA ASN A 89 1.50 -9.64 -40.40
C ASN A 89 0.43 -10.53 -39.76
N LEU A 90 0.66 -11.84 -39.73
CA LEU A 90 -0.27 -12.81 -39.17
C LEU A 90 0.35 -13.52 -37.97
N THR A 91 -0.49 -13.92 -37.03
CA THR A 91 -0.09 -14.90 -36.00
C THR A 91 0.10 -16.27 -36.62
N ARG A 92 0.76 -17.19 -35.91
CA ARG A 92 0.85 -18.63 -36.27
C ARG A 92 -0.53 -19.30 -36.43
N TRP A 93 -1.59 -18.66 -35.94
CA TRP A 93 -2.97 -19.12 -36.02
C TRP A 93 -3.75 -18.47 -37.18
N GLY A 94 -3.11 -17.57 -37.93
CA GLY A 94 -3.71 -16.87 -39.07
C GLY A 94 -4.53 -15.63 -38.71
N GLU A 95 -4.41 -15.14 -37.47
CA GLU A 95 -5.09 -13.91 -37.02
C GLU A 95 -4.29 -12.68 -37.42
N THR A 96 -4.99 -11.59 -37.74
CA THR A 96 -4.33 -10.31 -38.01
C THR A 96 -3.84 -9.66 -36.71
N LYS A 97 -2.82 -8.79 -36.81
CA LYS A 97 -2.31 -8.02 -35.66
C LYS A 97 -3.41 -7.26 -34.91
N GLU A 98 -4.34 -6.66 -35.64
CA GLU A 98 -5.44 -5.89 -35.05
C GLU A 98 -6.42 -6.78 -34.29
N GLU A 99 -6.81 -7.92 -34.87
CA GLU A 99 -7.68 -8.91 -34.22
C GLU A 99 -7.04 -9.42 -32.93
N PHE A 100 -5.78 -9.86 -32.98
CA PHE A 100 -5.05 -10.36 -31.82
C PHE A 100 -4.95 -9.32 -30.68
N ILE A 101 -4.63 -8.06 -31.00
CA ILE A 101 -4.56 -6.97 -30.01
C ILE A 101 -5.95 -6.68 -29.41
N SER A 102 -7.00 -6.77 -30.23
CA SER A 102 -8.38 -6.52 -29.82
C SER A 102 -8.89 -7.59 -28.87
N GLU A 103 -8.60 -8.87 -29.13
CA GLU A 103 -9.02 -9.99 -28.28
C GLU A 103 -8.39 -9.91 -26.89
N ARG A 104 -7.12 -9.51 -26.79
CA ARG A 104 -6.46 -9.34 -25.50
C ARG A 104 -6.84 -8.07 -24.76
N LYS A 105 -7.67 -7.20 -25.34
CA LYS A 105 -8.02 -5.91 -24.70
C LYS A 105 -8.71 -6.12 -23.36
N GLU A 106 -9.65 -7.06 -23.28
CA GLU A 106 -10.38 -7.35 -22.05
C GLU A 106 -9.44 -7.87 -20.96
N PHE A 107 -8.56 -8.81 -21.31
CA PHE A 107 -7.51 -9.31 -20.41
C PHE A 107 -6.62 -8.18 -19.87
N ARG A 108 -6.20 -7.24 -20.73
CA ARG A 108 -5.39 -6.08 -20.32
C ARG A 108 -6.14 -5.19 -19.33
N LEU A 109 -7.43 -4.93 -19.58
CA LEU A 109 -8.26 -4.11 -18.70
C LEU A 109 -8.47 -4.78 -17.34
N GLU A 110 -8.75 -6.08 -17.31
CA GLU A 110 -8.94 -6.84 -16.07
C GLU A 110 -7.66 -6.88 -15.24
N ARG A 111 -6.54 -7.29 -15.85
CA ARG A 111 -5.25 -7.42 -15.14
C ARG A 111 -4.67 -6.06 -14.76
N GLY A 112 -4.68 -5.11 -15.69
CA GLY A 112 -4.19 -3.76 -15.44
C GLY A 112 -5.03 -3.01 -14.41
N GLY A 113 -6.35 -3.14 -14.47
CA GLY A 113 -7.30 -2.57 -13.52
C GLY A 113 -7.16 -3.20 -12.13
N GLY A 114 -7.05 -4.53 -12.05
CA GLY A 114 -6.81 -5.24 -10.80
C GLY A 114 -5.52 -4.78 -10.11
N TYR A 115 -4.45 -4.56 -10.89
CA TYR A 115 -3.19 -4.04 -10.37
C TYR A 115 -3.29 -2.58 -9.88
N LEU A 116 -4.07 -1.73 -10.54
CA LEU A 116 -4.34 -0.37 -10.06
C LEU A 116 -5.08 -0.37 -8.71
N VAL A 117 -6.07 -1.24 -8.54
CA VAL A 117 -6.77 -1.41 -7.25
C VAL A 117 -5.80 -1.87 -6.15
N TYR A 118 -4.91 -2.80 -6.49
CA TYR A 118 -3.84 -3.24 -5.60
C TYR A 118 -2.91 -2.09 -5.17
N LEU A 119 -2.43 -1.29 -6.12
CA LEU A 119 -1.59 -0.11 -5.84
C LEU A 119 -2.33 0.93 -4.98
N TYR A 120 -3.61 1.17 -5.27
CA TYR A 120 -4.45 2.06 -4.48
C TYR A 120 -4.61 1.58 -3.04
N PHE A 121 -4.78 0.26 -2.84
CA PHE A 121 -4.82 -0.32 -1.50
C PHE A 121 -3.50 -0.13 -0.74
N TYR A 122 -2.35 -0.35 -1.41
CA TYR A 122 -1.03 -0.08 -0.82
C TYR A 122 -0.86 1.39 -0.45
N TRP A 123 -1.28 2.30 -1.32
CA TRP A 123 -1.23 3.73 -1.08
C TRP A 123 -2.12 4.14 0.11
N CYS A 124 -3.31 3.56 0.24
CA CYS A 124 -4.17 3.74 1.41
C CYS A 124 -3.49 3.26 2.70
N LEU A 125 -2.89 2.07 2.70
CA LEU A 125 -2.15 1.53 3.85
C LEU A 125 -0.98 2.42 4.25
N TYR A 126 -0.19 2.89 3.27
CA TYR A 126 0.93 3.80 3.50
C TYR A 126 0.47 5.16 4.05
N SER A 127 -0.59 5.72 3.48
CA SER A 127 -1.18 6.99 3.93
C SER A 127 -1.70 6.86 5.36
N PHE A 128 -2.37 5.75 5.67
CA PHE A 128 -2.83 5.45 7.03
C PHE A 128 -1.66 5.29 8.02
N TYR A 129 -0.61 4.57 7.63
CA TYR A 129 0.62 4.44 8.43
C TYR A 129 1.29 5.79 8.71
N SER A 130 1.33 6.67 7.71
CA SER A 130 1.98 7.98 7.77
C SER A 130 1.20 9.00 8.61
N LEU A 131 -0.13 9.00 8.49
CA LEU A 131 -1.03 9.86 9.27
C LEU A 131 -1.14 9.41 10.74
N LEU A 132 -0.73 8.18 11.06
CA LEU A 132 -0.75 7.70 12.43
C LEU A 132 0.33 8.43 13.27
N PRO A 133 -0.05 9.19 14.30
CA PRO A 133 0.91 9.95 15.10
C PRO A 133 1.93 9.00 15.73
N LEU A 134 3.22 9.33 15.55
CA LEU A 134 4.30 8.68 16.29
C LEU A 134 4.04 8.93 17.78
N ALA A 135 3.93 7.85 18.54
CA ALA A 135 3.92 7.91 19.99
C ALA A 135 5.33 8.28 20.48
N HIS A 136 5.81 9.48 20.18
CA HIS A 136 6.90 10.07 20.95
C HIS A 136 6.26 10.63 22.22
N GLN A 137 6.26 9.82 23.27
CA GLN A 137 6.11 10.29 24.64
C GLN A 137 7.35 11.14 24.95
N THR A 138 7.23 12.46 24.84
CA THR A 138 8.11 13.33 25.62
C THR A 138 7.54 13.36 27.05
N PRO A 139 8.30 12.96 28.08
CA PRO A 139 7.87 13.20 29.45
C PRO A 139 7.82 14.72 29.67
N CYS A 140 6.62 15.28 29.83
CA CYS A 140 6.49 16.64 30.33
C CYS A 140 6.76 16.62 31.85
N THR A 141 7.93 17.08 32.26
CA THR A 141 8.19 17.49 33.64
C THR A 141 7.44 18.79 33.92
N ILE A 142 6.63 18.82 34.99
CA ILE A 142 5.94 20.01 35.51
C ILE A 142 6.90 20.80 36.39
#